data_AF-A0A453G7N1-F1
#
_entry.id   AF-A0A453G7N1-F1
#
_cell.length_a   1.000
_cell.length_b   1.000
_cell.length_c   1.000
_cell.angle_alpha   90.00
_cell.angle_beta   90.00
_cell.angle_gamma   90.00
#
_symmetry.space_group_name_H-M   'P 1'
#
loop_
_entity.id
_entity.type
_entity.pdbx_description
1 polymer ?
#
loop_
_entity_poly.entity_id
_entity_poly.type
_entity_poly.pdbx_seq_one_letter_code
_entity_poly.pdbx_strand_id
1 'polypeptide(L)' 'MRGQQWTVCLKHSNRRKGNARTRTALRYGWNRFRVDNGLRVGDICFFQLVQDAGGDDPVLSVEVRKADGTIVQ' A
#
# COMPACT_ATOMS: atom_id res chain seq x y z
N MET A 1 1.13 1.59 -18.12
CA MET A 1 1.25 0.11 -18.12
C MET A 1 0.01 -0.41 -17.41
N ARG A 2 -0.93 -0.99 -18.15
CA ARG A 2 -2.16 -1.58 -17.60
C ARG A 2 -1.81 -2.99 -17.13
N GLY A 3 -2.03 -3.30 -15.87
CA GLY A 3 -1.83 -4.66 -15.38
C GLY A 3 -2.80 -4.99 -14.28
N GLN A 4 -2.55 -4.48 -13.07
CA GLN A 4 -3.32 -4.84 -11.88
C GLN A 4 -3.43 -3.65 -10.94
N GLN A 5 -4.62 -3.46 -10.38
CA GLN A 5 -4.91 -2.47 -9.35
C GLN A 5 -5.61 -3.18 -8.20
N TRP A 6 -5.27 -2.79 -6.97
CA TRP A 6 -5.88 -3.31 -5.77
C TRP A 6 -6.50 -2.16 -5.00
N THR A 7 -7.80 -2.26 -4.71
CA THR A 7 -8.45 -1.35 -3.78
C THR A 7 -8.02 -1.70 -2.36
N VAL A 8 -7.46 -0.73 -1.65
CA VAL A 8 -7.00 -0.90 -0.26
C VAL A 8 -7.64 0.17 0.62
N CYS A 9 -8.22 -0.24 1.75
CA CYS A 9 -8.79 0.71 2.70
C CYS A 9 -7.71 1.28 3.62
N LEU A 10 -7.65 2.60 3.71
CA LEU A 10 -6.87 3.33 4.70
C LEU A 10 -7.67 3.46 6.00
N LYS A 11 -7.26 2.76 7.06
CA LYS A 11 -7.93 2.82 8.36
C LYS A 11 -7.21 3.79 9.29
N HIS A 12 -7.94 4.77 9.79
CA HIS A 12 -7.53 5.62 10.90
C HIS A 12 -8.05 5.00 12.21
N SER A 13 -7.16 4.61 13.11
CA SER A 13 -7.56 4.19 14.45
C SER A 13 -7.27 5.31 15.44
N ASN A 14 -8.35 5.93 15.95
CA ASN A 14 -8.27 6.81 17.09
C ASN A 14 -8.35 5.95 18.36
N ARG A 15 -7.21 5.68 19.00
CA ARG A 15 -7.20 5.00 20.30
C ARG A 15 -7.68 6.01 21.34
N ARG A 16 -8.97 6.00 21.65
CA ARG A 16 -9.62 6.87 22.66
C ARG A 16 -9.13 6.64 24.12
N LYS A 17 -7.95 6.08 24.34
CA LYS A 17 -7.30 5.92 25.64
C LYS A 17 -5.90 6.51 25.59
N GLY A 18 -5.75 7.67 26.23
CA GLY A 18 -4.51 8.28 26.73
C GLY A 18 -3.36 8.47 25.72
N ASN A 19 -3.10 9.71 25.32
CA ASN A 19 -1.90 10.20 24.59
C ASN A 19 -1.38 9.34 23.40
N ALA A 20 -2.20 8.41 22.91
CA ALA A 20 -1.84 7.46 21.88
C ALA A 20 -1.97 8.15 20.53
N ARG A 21 -0.83 8.30 19.82
CA ARG A 21 -0.81 8.89 18.47
C ARG A 21 -1.78 8.14 17.56
N THR A 22 -2.55 8.91 16.79
CA THR A 22 -3.38 8.39 15.70
C THR A 22 -2.51 7.51 14.81
N ARG A 23 -2.99 6.30 14.53
CA ARG A 23 -2.33 5.39 13.58
C ARG A 23 -3.15 5.30 12.32
N THR A 24 -2.47 5.40 11.19
CA THR A 24 -3.00 5.16 9.86
C THR A 24 -2.40 3.86 9.34
N ALA A 25 -3.22 2.96 8.80
CA ALA A 25 -2.75 1.70 8.26
C ALA A 25 -3.55 1.27 7.03
N LEU A 26 -2.86 0.70 6.04
CA LEU A 26 -3.47 -0.07 4.96
C LEU A 26 -4.01 -1.37 5.55
N ARG A 27 -5.31 -1.62 5.39
CA ARG A 27 -5.97 -2.77 6.03
C ARG A 27 -6.66 -3.68 5.03
N TYR A 28 -7.95 -3.48 4.78
CA TYR A 28 -8.72 -4.33 3.88
C TYR A 28 -8.15 -4.19 2.46
N GLY A 29 -7.94 -5.32 1.77
CA GLY A 29 -7.28 -5.34 0.45
C GLY A 29 -5.75 -5.46 0.49
N TRP A 30 -5.09 -5.00 1.56
CA TRP A 30 -3.62 -5.06 1.66
C TRP A 30 -3.07 -6.49 1.59
N ASN A 31 -3.71 -7.45 2.26
CA ASN A 31 -3.26 -8.84 2.20
C ASN A 31 -3.33 -9.42 0.79
N ARG A 32 -4.30 -9.00 -0.03
CA ARG A 32 -4.42 -9.45 -1.42
C ARG A 32 -3.32 -8.86 -2.28
N PHE A 33 -3.08 -7.55 -2.17
CA PHE A 33 -1.91 -6.91 -2.79
C PHE A 33 -0.61 -7.63 -2.42
N ARG A 34 -0.42 -7.95 -1.13
CA ARG A 34 0.75 -8.67 -0.63
C ARG A 34 0.93 -10.04 -1.28
N VAL A 35 -0.14 -10.83 -1.33
CA VAL A 35 -0.11 -12.21 -1.87
C VAL A 35 0.10 -12.18 -3.38
N ASP A 36 -0.66 -11.37 -4.11
CA ASP A 36 -0.63 -11.32 -5.57
C ASP A 36 0.76 -10.85 -6.08
N ASN A 37 1.44 -9.97 -5.33
CA ASN A 37 2.80 -9.50 -5.64
C ASN A 37 3.92 -10.31 -4.95
N GLY A 38 3.59 -11.40 -4.26
CA GLY A 38 4.54 -12.28 -3.57
C GLY A 38 5.43 -11.54 -2.56
N LEU A 39 4.91 -10.51 -1.88
CA LEU A 39 5.66 -9.71 -0.92
C LEU A 39 6.05 -10.52 0.30
N ARG A 40 7.33 -10.44 0.67
CA ARG A 40 7.91 -11.11 1.84
C ARG A 40 8.53 -10.11 2.80
N VAL A 41 8.82 -10.57 4.02
CA VAL A 41 9.57 -9.76 4.99
C VAL A 41 10.94 -9.44 4.40
N GLY A 42 11.31 -8.16 4.41
CA GLY A 42 12.55 -7.65 3.82
C GLY A 42 12.33 -6.93 2.48
N ASP A 43 11.22 -7.20 1.78
CA ASP A 43 10.86 -6.43 0.58
C ASP A 43 10.53 -4.99 0.95
N ILE A 44 10.85 -4.06 0.05
CA ILE A 44 10.63 -2.62 0.24
C ILE A 44 9.61 -2.15 -0.81
N CYS A 45 8.53 -1.52 -0.33
CA CYS A 45 7.52 -0.88 -1.19
C CYS A 45 7.68 0.65 -1.13
N PHE A 46 7.87 1.28 -2.28
CA PHE A 46 7.85 2.73 -2.43
C PHE A 46 6.48 3.16 -2.95
N PHE A 47 5.77 3.99 -2.20
CA PHE A 47 4.45 4.49 -2.55
C PHE A 47 4.55 5.92 -3.07
N GLN A 48 3.99 6.18 -4.24
CA GLN A 48 3.92 7.51 -4.84
C GLN A 48 2.47 7.87 -5.15
N LEU A 49 2.02 9.03 -4.70
CA LEU A 49 0.69 9.56 -5.02
C LEU A 49 0.65 10.02 -6.48
N VAL A 50 -0.34 9.53 -7.23
CA VAL A 50 -0.62 9.95 -8.60
C VAL A 50 -1.60 11.12 -8.55
N GLN A 51 -1.16 12.31 -8.95
CA GLN A 51 -1.95 13.55 -8.82
C GLN A 51 -3.15 13.59 -9.79
N ASP A 52 -2.96 13.06 -11.01
CA ASP A 52 -3.97 13.12 -12.08
C ASP A 52 -4.47 11.74 -12.49
N ALA A 53 -4.87 10.93 -11.50
CA ALA A 53 -5.40 9.59 -11.75
C ALA A 53 -6.80 9.58 -12.39
N GLY A 54 -7.45 10.74 -12.54
CA GLY A 54 -8.72 10.91 -13.25
C GLY A 54 -9.97 10.50 -12.46
N GLY A 55 -9.87 10.29 -11.14
CA GLY A 55 -11.00 9.94 -10.27
C GLY A 55 -10.86 10.53 -8.86
N ASP A 56 -11.92 10.42 -8.07
CA ASP A 56 -12.00 10.98 -6.70
C ASP A 56 -11.17 10.20 -5.69
N ASP A 57 -10.93 8.91 -5.94
CA ASP A 57 -10.14 8.06 -5.06
C ASP A 57 -8.63 8.25 -5.30
N PRO A 58 -7.82 8.41 -4.24
CA PRO A 58 -6.37 8.55 -4.39
C PRO A 58 -5.76 7.26 -4.91
N VAL A 59 -4.93 7.37 -5.96
CA VAL A 59 -4.17 6.24 -6.51
C VAL A 59 -2.71 6.34 -6.10
N LEU A 60 -2.20 5.25 -5.54
CA LEU A 60 -0.79 5.09 -5.21
C LEU A 60 -0.15 4.18 -6.25
N SER A 61 0.84 4.71 -6.99
CA SER A 61 1.79 3.87 -7.72
C SER A 61 2.72 3.20 -6.71
N VAL A 62 3.02 1.92 -6.90
CA VAL A 62 3.88 1.17 -5.99
C VAL A 62 5.04 0.55 -6.76
N GLU A 63 6.27 0.93 -6.42
CA GLU A 63 7.47 0.22 -6.85
C GLU A 63 7.88 -0.74 -5.73
N VAL A 64 8.08 -2.01 -6.08
CA VAL A 64 8.51 -3.05 -5.12
C VAL A 64 9.93 -3.49 -5.44
N ARG A 65 10.83 -3.35 -4.46
CA ARG A 65 12.18 -3.92 -4.51
C ARG A 65 12.22 -5.15 -3.62
N LYS A 66 12.49 -6.31 -4.24
CA LYS A 66 12.64 -7.55 -3.49
C LYS A 66 13.96 -7.54 -2.73
N ALA A 67 13.94 -8.16 -1.55
CA ALA A 67 15.16 -8.30 -0.73
C ALA A 67 16.26 -9.09 -1.44
N ASP A 68 15.90 -9.99 -2.36
CA ASP A 68 16.83 -10.79 -3.17
C ASP A 68 17.40 -10.02 -4.39
N GLY A 69 17.04 -8.75 -4.57
CA GLY A 69 17.47 -7.92 -5.69
C GLY A 69 16.56 -7.96 -6.91
N THR A 70 15.51 -8.80 -6.90
CA THR A 70 14.54 -8.85 -8.01
C THR A 70 13.65 -7.60 -8.01
N ILE A 71 13.38 -7.06 -9.19
CA ILE A 71 12.37 -6.00 -9.37
C ILE A 71 11.14 -6.67 -9.96
N VAL A 72 9.99 -6.50 -9.29
CA VAL A 72 8.69 -6.93 -9.81
C VAL A 72 8.11 -5.77 -10.60
N GLN A 73 7.77 -6.03 -11.87
CA GLN A 73 7.18 -5.07 -12.81
C GLN A 73 5.67 -4.98 -12.64
#